data_AF-A0A5B7EUR6-F1
#
_entry.id   AF-A0A5B7EUR6-F1
#
_cell.length_a   1.000
_cell.length_b   1.000
_cell.length_c   1.000
_cell.angle_alpha   90.00
_cell.angle_beta   90.00
_cell.angle_gamma   90.00
#
_symmetry.space_group_name_H-M   'P 1'
#
loop_
_entity.id
_entity.type
_entity.pdbx_description
1 polymer ?
#
loop_
_entity_poly.entity_id
_entity_poly.type
_entity_poly.pdbx_seq_one_letter_code
_entity_poly.pdbx_strand_id
1 'polypeptide(L)'
;MQDYRRFVSRVSTRLRRALALQPYDSVSNFLMFAEEYKASEFSSLQDFYRYYDPPLVSGRYTCVGLAADLASRLADLEGHYPGFKDSIYQVSCEEEVTEEEVADIVSMEEPSPSASFKEHVLLCVRIRVEGRAGVILLDPGYHVPCPVTVMEDGLAPHSGPVETATARADVQRIYTYHFPSNSSSYVIWEVEERRGGKSKWTRSLVHVSRPYLSGVDVTERRNLAYTFKTLLGRDAAGKFNAGFYFVIKPSSSPSSTAISFFRKVNGEMKHVKKSLAYFLQNEEKEEIDEEVEEAVLAVENGVGRARGDVRSTLITLANLLQDKGFLADLLELNGALETLGEP
;
A
#
# COMPACT_ATOMS: atom_id res chain seq x y z
N MET A 1 32.85 0.43 3.25
CA MET A 1 32.00 0.01 2.09
C MET A 1 31.60 -1.48 1.99
N GLN A 2 32.47 -2.47 2.19
CA GLN A 2 32.14 -3.89 1.90
C GLN A 2 31.03 -4.45 2.81
N ASP A 3 31.07 -4.15 4.11
CA ASP A 3 30.07 -4.62 5.08
C ASP A 3 28.68 -4.07 4.80
N TYR A 4 28.61 -2.78 4.43
CA TYR A 4 27.37 -2.14 3.98
C TYR A 4 26.74 -2.88 2.79
N ARG A 5 27.53 -3.24 1.77
CA ARG A 5 27.02 -3.98 0.61
C ARG A 5 26.49 -5.37 1.01
N ARG A 6 27.19 -6.06 1.92
CA ARG A 6 26.74 -7.35 2.45
C ARG A 6 25.44 -7.22 3.25
N PHE A 7 25.32 -6.17 4.05
CA PHE A 7 24.11 -5.84 4.80
C PHE A 7 22.91 -5.61 3.85
N VAL A 8 23.04 -4.67 2.90
CA VAL A 8 21.98 -4.36 1.93
C VAL A 8 21.57 -5.58 1.11
N SER A 9 22.53 -6.44 0.73
CA SER A 9 22.24 -7.70 0.03
C SER A 9 21.35 -8.65 0.85
N ARG A 10 21.61 -8.78 2.16
CA ARG A 10 20.80 -9.61 3.07
C ARG A 10 19.41 -9.02 3.28
N VAL A 11 19.32 -7.71 3.50
CA VAL A 11 18.04 -6.99 3.62
C VAL A 11 17.22 -7.14 2.34
N SER A 12 17.84 -6.92 1.17
CA SER A 12 17.19 -7.09 -0.14
C SER A 12 16.63 -8.50 -0.34
N THR A 13 17.38 -9.53 0.07
CA THR A 13 16.90 -10.92 -0.02
C THR A 13 15.63 -11.14 0.82
N ARG A 14 15.55 -10.55 2.02
CA ARG A 14 14.37 -10.65 2.89
C ARG A 14 13.18 -9.84 2.36
N LEU A 15 13.43 -8.61 1.89
CA LEU A 15 12.42 -7.76 1.25
C LEU A 15 11.78 -8.48 0.04
N ARG A 16 12.59 -8.99 -0.88
CA ARG A 16 12.11 -9.69 -2.08
C ARG A 16 11.30 -10.93 -1.74
N ARG A 17 11.70 -11.68 -0.72
CA ARG A 17 10.93 -12.83 -0.23
C ARG A 17 9.59 -12.38 0.38
N ALA A 18 9.57 -11.30 1.16
CA ALA A 18 8.33 -10.77 1.73
C ALA A 18 7.35 -10.32 0.63
N LEU A 19 7.85 -9.58 -0.38
CA LEU A 19 7.05 -9.13 -1.54
C LEU A 19 6.41 -10.29 -2.31
N ALA A 20 7.12 -11.40 -2.46
CA ALA A 20 6.63 -12.58 -3.18
C ALA A 20 5.63 -13.43 -2.36
N LEU A 21 5.70 -13.37 -1.03
CA LEU A 21 4.87 -14.20 -0.15
C LEU A 21 3.59 -13.50 0.33
N GLN A 22 3.63 -12.17 0.49
CA GLN A 22 2.53 -11.42 1.07
C GLN A 22 1.84 -10.56 0.00
N PRO A 23 0.53 -10.76 -0.26
CA PRO A 23 -0.23 -9.90 -1.16
C PRO A 23 -0.48 -8.50 -0.55
N TYR A 24 -0.84 -7.53 -1.38
CA TYR A 24 -1.56 -6.33 -0.90
C TYR A 24 -3.04 -6.66 -0.86
N ASP A 25 -3.74 -6.35 0.23
CA ASP A 25 -5.15 -6.69 0.35
C ASP A 25 -5.94 -5.68 1.18
N SER A 26 -6.37 -4.60 0.55
CA SER A 26 -7.35 -3.68 1.16
C SER A 26 -8.79 -4.13 0.97
N VAL A 27 -9.03 -5.18 0.15
CA VAL A 27 -10.38 -5.68 -0.13
C VAL A 27 -10.90 -6.48 1.06
N SER A 28 -10.11 -7.43 1.57
CA SER A 28 -10.53 -8.24 2.70
C SER A 28 -10.62 -7.45 4.00
N ASN A 29 -9.75 -6.45 4.22
CA ASN A 29 -9.88 -5.57 5.40
C ASN A 29 -11.15 -4.73 5.34
N PHE A 30 -11.51 -4.24 4.15
CA PHE A 30 -12.77 -3.54 3.94
C PHE A 30 -14.00 -4.41 4.19
N LEU A 31 -14.02 -5.64 3.66
CA LEU A 31 -15.15 -6.55 3.86
C LEU A 31 -15.31 -6.94 5.33
N MET A 32 -14.21 -7.24 6.02
CA MET A 32 -14.22 -7.54 7.46
C MET A 32 -14.78 -6.37 8.27
N PHE A 33 -14.30 -5.15 8.02
CA PHE A 33 -14.82 -3.94 8.68
C PHE A 33 -16.33 -3.76 8.44
N ALA A 34 -16.80 -3.97 7.21
CA ALA A 34 -18.21 -3.85 6.87
C ALA A 34 -19.07 -4.92 7.55
N GLU A 35 -18.60 -6.17 7.59
CA GLU A 35 -19.27 -7.29 8.26
C GLU A 35 -19.35 -7.06 9.77
N GLU A 36 -18.26 -6.64 10.39
CA GLU A 36 -18.22 -6.36 11.84
C GLU A 36 -19.08 -5.15 12.21
N TYR A 37 -19.11 -4.10 11.39
CA TYR A 37 -20.04 -2.98 11.59
C TYR A 37 -21.49 -3.46 11.59
N LYS A 38 -21.87 -4.24 10.58
CA LYS A 38 -23.24 -4.77 10.43
C LYS A 38 -23.65 -5.73 11.54
N ALA A 39 -22.68 -6.41 12.16
CA ALA A 39 -22.90 -7.28 13.31
C ALA A 39 -22.87 -6.54 14.65
N SER A 40 -22.41 -5.28 14.67
CA SER A 40 -22.27 -4.49 15.88
C SER A 40 -23.58 -3.83 16.33
N GLU A 41 -23.59 -3.30 17.55
CA GLU A 41 -24.71 -2.52 18.10
C GLU A 41 -24.64 -1.03 17.73
N PHE A 42 -23.62 -0.59 16.98
CA PHE A 42 -23.47 0.81 16.61
C PHE A 42 -24.51 1.21 15.56
N SER A 43 -25.21 2.32 15.80
CA SER A 43 -26.17 2.90 14.85
C SER A 43 -25.54 3.81 13.80
N SER A 44 -24.23 4.07 13.90
CA SER A 44 -23.48 4.99 13.05
C SER A 44 -22.15 4.38 12.66
N LEU A 45 -21.86 4.38 11.35
CA LEU A 45 -20.58 3.91 10.84
C LEU A 45 -19.43 4.78 11.35
N GLN A 46 -19.67 6.09 11.54
CA GLN A 46 -18.65 7.01 12.04
C GLN A 46 -18.25 6.67 13.48
N ASP A 47 -19.22 6.34 14.33
CA ASP A 47 -18.93 5.95 15.72
C ASP A 47 -18.27 4.58 15.77
N PHE A 48 -18.78 3.61 15.01
CA PHE A 48 -18.11 2.32 14.88
C PHE A 48 -16.66 2.48 14.44
N TYR A 49 -16.41 3.27 13.39
CA TYR A 49 -15.07 3.56 12.86
C TYR A 49 -14.13 4.16 13.90
N ARG A 50 -14.62 5.02 14.81
CA ARG A 50 -13.80 5.61 15.89
C ARG A 50 -13.36 4.58 16.93
N TYR A 51 -14.23 3.63 17.27
CA TYR A 51 -13.97 2.63 18.33
C TYR A 51 -13.47 1.28 17.81
N TYR A 52 -13.55 1.05 16.51
CA TYR A 52 -13.05 -0.17 15.87
C TYR A 52 -11.56 -0.36 16.14
N ASP A 53 -11.07 -1.59 16.28
CA ASP A 53 -9.64 -1.87 16.40
C ASP A 53 -9.20 -2.68 15.16
N PRO A 54 -8.59 -2.05 14.14
CA PRO A 54 -8.29 -2.73 12.88
C PRO A 54 -7.31 -3.90 13.09
N PRO A 55 -7.71 -5.15 12.78
CA PRO A 55 -6.83 -6.29 12.99
C PRO A 55 -5.79 -6.40 11.86
N LEU A 56 -4.54 -6.68 12.23
CA LEU A 56 -3.48 -7.03 11.27
C LEU A 56 -3.49 -8.54 10.99
N VAL A 57 -4.22 -8.97 9.97
CA VAL A 57 -4.41 -10.39 9.65
C VAL A 57 -3.41 -10.87 8.58
N SER A 58 -2.69 -11.96 8.89
CA SER A 58 -1.73 -12.56 7.96
C SER A 58 -2.37 -12.96 6.63
N GLY A 59 -1.70 -12.63 5.53
CA GLY A 59 -2.22 -12.84 4.17
C GLY A 59 -3.27 -11.81 3.73
N ARG A 60 -3.62 -10.83 4.58
CA ARG A 60 -4.59 -9.75 4.31
C ARG A 60 -4.00 -8.37 4.67
N TYR A 61 -2.70 -8.20 4.44
CA TYR A 61 -2.00 -7.01 4.87
C TYR A 61 -2.15 -5.85 3.88
N THR A 62 -2.25 -4.63 4.41
CA THR A 62 -1.95 -3.38 3.69
C THR A 62 -0.50 -2.95 4.00
N CYS A 63 -0.14 -1.69 3.76
CA CYS A 63 1.21 -1.18 4.02
C CYS A 63 1.67 -1.40 5.47
N VAL A 64 0.80 -1.22 6.47
CA VAL A 64 1.14 -1.36 7.90
C VAL A 64 1.49 -2.81 8.24
N GLY A 65 0.62 -3.75 7.88
CA GLY A 65 0.85 -5.18 8.11
C GLY A 65 2.05 -5.71 7.32
N LEU A 66 2.26 -5.26 6.08
CA LEU A 66 3.41 -5.62 5.26
C LEU A 66 4.73 -5.11 5.86
N ALA A 67 4.74 -3.89 6.39
CA ALA A 67 5.89 -3.33 7.10
C ALA A 67 6.17 -4.12 8.39
N ALA A 68 5.15 -4.46 9.17
CA ALA A 68 5.31 -5.24 10.41
C ALA A 68 5.83 -6.68 10.15
N ASP A 69 5.31 -7.37 9.13
CA ASP A 69 5.79 -8.69 8.71
C ASP A 69 7.24 -8.61 8.22
N LEU A 70 7.58 -7.61 7.41
CA LEU A 70 8.96 -7.42 6.95
C LEU A 70 9.92 -7.13 8.10
N ALA A 71 9.55 -6.27 9.05
CA ALA A 71 10.37 -5.98 10.24
C ALA A 71 10.64 -7.26 11.05
N SER A 72 9.62 -8.10 11.24
CA SER A 72 9.74 -9.38 11.92
C SER A 72 10.69 -10.34 11.20
N ARG A 73 10.71 -10.36 9.86
CA ARG A 73 11.65 -11.17 9.06
C ARG A 73 13.08 -10.63 9.07
N LEU A 74 13.23 -9.32 9.21
CA LEU A 74 14.53 -8.65 9.27
C LEU A 74 15.19 -8.81 10.64
N ALA A 75 14.39 -8.98 11.70
CA ALA A 75 14.85 -9.25 13.05
C ALA A 75 15.80 -10.47 13.13
N ASP A 76 15.70 -11.45 12.23
CA ASP A 76 16.63 -12.59 12.13
C ASP A 76 18.09 -12.18 11.86
N LEU A 77 18.30 -10.97 11.32
CA LEU A 77 19.64 -10.47 10.99
C LEU A 77 20.39 -9.93 12.21
N GLU A 78 19.75 -9.80 13.38
CA GLU A 78 20.35 -9.33 14.63
C GLU A 78 21.63 -10.08 15.00
N GLY A 79 21.65 -11.41 14.81
CA GLY A 79 22.84 -12.22 15.10
C GLY A 79 24.04 -11.91 14.21
N HIS A 80 23.82 -11.29 13.04
CA HIS A 80 24.88 -10.82 12.14
C HIS A 80 25.18 -9.32 12.31
N TYR A 81 24.20 -8.55 12.78
CA TYR A 81 24.26 -7.10 12.95
C TYR A 81 23.62 -6.72 14.29
N PRO A 82 24.37 -6.78 15.41
CA PRO A 82 23.84 -6.44 16.72
C PRO A 82 23.30 -5.01 16.78
N GLY A 83 22.14 -4.82 17.42
CA GLY A 83 21.39 -3.56 17.47
C GLY A 83 20.53 -3.27 16.24
N PHE A 84 20.46 -4.20 15.28
CA PHE A 84 19.68 -3.99 14.05
C PHE A 84 18.18 -3.95 14.35
N LYS A 85 17.67 -4.84 15.21
CA LYS A 85 16.25 -4.83 15.60
C LYS A 85 15.82 -3.46 16.13
N ASP A 86 16.64 -2.84 16.98
CA ASP A 86 16.36 -1.54 17.59
C ASP A 86 16.54 -0.37 16.60
N SER A 87 17.21 -0.62 15.48
CA SER A 87 17.47 0.37 14.43
C SER A 87 16.41 0.40 13.34
N ILE A 88 15.51 -0.61 13.29
CA ILE A 88 14.41 -0.70 12.32
C ILE A 88 13.14 -0.17 12.98
N TYR A 89 12.44 0.73 12.29
CA TYR A 89 11.16 1.24 12.76
C TYR A 89 10.25 1.61 11.58
N GLN A 90 8.94 1.60 11.84
CA GLN A 90 7.96 2.14 10.89
C GLN A 90 8.06 3.66 10.87
N VAL A 91 7.84 4.24 9.69
CA VAL A 91 7.78 5.68 9.45
C VAL A 91 6.50 6.03 8.71
N SER A 92 5.90 7.17 9.03
CA SER A 92 4.72 7.68 8.33
C SER A 92 5.12 8.42 7.06
N CYS A 93 4.23 8.40 6.09
CA CYS A 93 4.35 9.12 4.83
C CYS A 93 3.11 9.98 4.59
N GLU A 94 3.31 11.27 4.32
CA GLU A 94 2.29 12.17 3.75
C GLU A 94 2.38 12.08 2.23
N GLU A 95 1.29 11.71 1.55
CA GLU A 95 1.30 11.53 0.11
C GLU A 95 0.80 12.75 -0.65
N GLU A 96 1.18 12.84 -1.93
CA GLU A 96 0.78 13.88 -2.88
C GLU A 96 0.79 15.33 -2.36
N VAL A 97 1.71 15.68 -1.45
CA VAL A 97 1.85 17.03 -0.90
C VAL A 97 2.27 18.04 -1.96
N THR A 98 1.73 19.25 -1.85
CA THR A 98 2.05 20.41 -2.69
C THR A 98 3.44 20.97 -2.37
N GLU A 99 3.98 21.81 -3.25
CA GLU A 99 5.30 22.42 -3.04
C GLU A 99 5.30 23.38 -1.84
N GLU A 100 4.19 24.08 -1.64
CA GLU A 100 3.95 24.97 -0.50
C GLU A 100 3.94 24.17 0.82
N GLU A 101 3.18 23.06 0.88
CA GLU A 101 3.12 22.19 2.05
C GLU A 101 4.48 21.54 2.37
N VAL A 102 5.28 21.22 1.35
CA VAL A 102 6.62 20.68 1.57
C VAL A 102 7.47 21.65 2.39
N ALA A 103 7.50 22.93 2.02
CA ALA A 103 8.29 23.92 2.75
C ALA A 103 7.83 24.05 4.22
N ASP A 104 6.52 24.08 4.44
CA ASP A 104 5.92 24.21 5.77
C ASP A 104 6.20 22.98 6.65
N ILE A 105 5.92 21.77 6.16
CA ILE A 105 6.10 20.53 6.92
C ILE A 105 7.57 20.29 7.24
N VAL A 106 8.46 20.49 6.26
CA VAL A 106 9.91 20.27 6.43
C VAL A 106 10.53 21.25 7.42
N SER A 107 9.96 22.44 7.58
CA SER A 107 10.40 23.42 8.58
C SER A 107 10.10 22.98 10.02
N MET A 108 9.17 22.04 10.21
CA MET A 108 8.84 21.46 11.50
C MET A 108 9.76 20.27 11.81
N GLU A 109 10.15 20.06 13.07
CA GLU A 109 10.85 18.80 13.44
C GLU A 109 9.91 17.59 13.46
N GLU A 110 8.62 17.86 13.66
CA GLU A 110 7.57 16.90 13.94
C GLU A 110 6.32 17.17 13.10
N PRO A 111 5.67 16.14 12.52
CA PRO A 111 4.42 16.33 11.79
C PRO A 111 3.34 16.86 12.73
N SER A 112 2.59 17.86 12.27
CA SER A 112 1.46 18.39 13.03
C SER A 112 0.39 17.29 13.22
N PRO A 113 -0.02 16.98 14.46
CA PRO A 113 -1.07 15.98 14.69
C PRO A 113 -2.41 16.31 14.03
N SER A 114 -2.68 17.58 13.71
CA SER A 114 -3.93 18.06 13.13
C SER A 114 -3.88 18.30 11.63
N ALA A 115 -2.71 18.20 10.99
CA ALA A 115 -2.51 18.49 9.55
C ALA A 115 -1.74 17.37 8.83
N SER A 116 -1.77 16.15 9.39
CA SER A 116 -0.99 15.01 8.94
C SER A 116 -1.93 13.85 8.68
N PHE A 117 -2.01 13.43 7.41
CA PHE A 117 -2.88 12.37 6.92
C PHE A 117 -2.28 10.98 7.17
N LYS A 118 -0.94 10.88 7.17
CA LYS A 118 -0.18 9.64 7.39
C LYS A 118 -0.75 8.45 6.61
N GLU A 119 -0.98 8.68 5.32
CA GLU A 119 -1.74 7.77 4.44
C GLU A 119 -0.99 6.46 4.15
N HIS A 120 0.33 6.46 4.35
CA HIS A 120 1.17 5.31 4.07
C HIS A 120 2.26 5.09 5.11
N VAL A 121 2.73 3.85 5.17
CA VAL A 121 3.77 3.37 6.10
C VAL A 121 4.79 2.54 5.35
N LEU A 122 6.05 2.82 5.66
CA LEU A 122 7.19 2.01 5.22
C LEU A 122 8.16 1.79 6.39
N LEU A 123 9.17 0.94 6.20
CA LEU A 123 10.23 0.77 7.19
C LEU A 123 11.42 1.67 6.90
N CYS A 124 12.02 2.15 7.99
CA CYS A 124 13.26 2.91 8.00
C CYS A 124 14.31 2.19 8.84
N VAL A 125 15.56 2.24 8.39
CA VAL A 125 16.73 1.82 9.14
C VAL A 125 17.72 2.96 9.16
N ARG A 126 18.11 3.44 10.34
CA ARG A 126 19.19 4.42 10.45
C ARG A 126 20.53 3.78 10.19
N ILE A 127 21.36 4.45 9.40
CA ILE A 127 22.69 3.97 9.08
C ILE A 127 23.74 5.07 9.24
N ARG A 128 24.97 4.64 9.52
CA ARG A 128 26.16 5.45 9.30
C ARG A 128 27.10 4.70 8.39
N VAL A 129 27.48 5.30 7.28
CA VAL A 129 28.44 4.73 6.33
C VAL A 129 29.67 5.62 6.32
N GLU A 130 30.77 5.10 6.87
CA GLU A 130 32.05 5.83 6.92
C GLU A 130 31.90 7.19 7.63
N GLY A 131 31.16 7.19 8.74
CA GLY A 131 30.88 8.37 9.57
C GLY A 131 29.69 9.23 9.09
N ARG A 132 29.24 9.06 7.85
CA ARG A 132 28.19 9.86 7.22
C ARG A 132 26.80 9.28 7.51
N ALA A 133 25.86 10.14 7.87
CA ALA A 133 24.50 9.74 8.24
C ALA A 133 23.61 9.50 7.02
N GLY A 134 22.65 8.61 7.20
CA GLY A 134 21.62 8.34 6.20
C GLY A 134 20.59 7.34 6.73
N VAL A 135 19.66 6.99 5.87
CA VAL A 135 18.62 6.00 6.15
C VAL A 135 18.51 4.99 5.01
N ILE A 136 18.00 3.80 5.33
CA ILE A 136 17.52 2.84 4.36
C ILE A 136 16.01 2.74 4.48
N LEU A 137 15.31 2.98 3.38
CA LEU A 137 13.87 2.86 3.26
C LEU A 137 13.51 1.52 2.60
N LEU A 138 12.51 0.84 3.14
CA LEU A 138 11.95 -0.40 2.61
C LEU A 138 10.44 -0.26 2.52
N ASP A 139 9.92 -0.23 1.30
CA ASP A 139 8.50 0.02 1.05
C ASP A 139 7.82 -1.22 0.44
N PRO A 140 7.36 -2.17 1.27
CA PRO A 140 6.64 -3.33 0.77
C PRO A 140 5.19 -3.00 0.34
N GLY A 141 4.65 -1.86 0.78
CA GLY A 141 3.29 -1.41 0.45
C GLY A 141 3.19 -0.89 -0.98
N TYR A 142 4.18 -0.13 -1.46
CA TYR A 142 4.34 0.25 -2.87
C TYR A 142 5.28 -0.63 -3.68
N HIS A 143 5.56 -1.82 -3.16
CA HIS A 143 6.20 -2.90 -3.92
C HIS A 143 7.62 -2.55 -4.40
N VAL A 144 8.31 -1.64 -3.69
CA VAL A 144 9.68 -1.24 -4.05
C VAL A 144 10.61 -2.45 -3.84
N PRO A 145 11.24 -3.00 -4.90
CA PRO A 145 11.86 -4.32 -4.84
C PRO A 145 13.30 -4.32 -4.28
N CYS A 146 13.76 -3.18 -3.82
CA CYS A 146 15.11 -2.98 -3.32
C CYS A 146 15.11 -2.05 -2.09
N PRO A 147 16.10 -2.21 -1.20
CA PRO A 147 16.40 -1.19 -0.20
C PRO A 147 16.86 0.10 -0.86
N VAL A 148 16.21 1.21 -0.51
CA VAL A 148 16.56 2.55 -0.99
C VAL A 148 17.43 3.21 0.06
N THR A 149 18.65 3.58 -0.29
CA THR A 149 19.57 4.26 0.62
C THR A 149 19.57 5.75 0.34
N VAL A 150 19.26 6.54 1.36
CA VAL A 150 19.22 7.99 1.29
C VAL A 150 20.29 8.52 2.21
N MET A 151 21.41 8.99 1.65
CA MET A 151 22.47 9.64 2.41
C MET A 151 22.18 11.14 2.53
N GLU A 152 22.42 11.73 3.70
CA GLU A 152 22.21 13.18 3.96
C GLU A 152 23.06 14.07 3.04
N ASP A 153 24.25 13.59 2.64
CA ASP A 153 25.16 14.31 1.74
C ASP A 153 24.88 14.04 0.25
N GLY A 154 23.91 13.19 -0.08
CA GLY A 154 23.59 12.79 -1.45
C GLY A 154 24.67 11.97 -2.17
N LEU A 155 25.77 11.61 -1.50
CA LEU A 155 26.89 10.90 -2.11
C LEU A 155 26.71 9.38 -1.98
N ALA A 156 27.43 8.62 -2.81
CA ALA A 156 27.44 7.15 -2.72
C ALA A 156 27.67 6.70 -1.26
N PRO A 157 26.88 5.75 -0.71
CA PRO A 157 25.99 4.83 -1.41
C PRO A 157 24.53 5.29 -1.58
N HIS A 158 24.25 6.59 -1.70
CA HIS A 158 22.93 7.10 -2.07
C HIS A 158 22.37 6.38 -3.31
N SER A 159 21.12 5.93 -3.23
CA SER A 159 20.41 5.23 -4.29
C SER A 159 19.95 6.20 -5.37
N GLY A 160 20.18 5.84 -6.64
CA GLY A 160 19.58 6.56 -7.75
C GLY A 160 18.08 6.26 -7.92
N PRO A 161 17.46 6.78 -9.00
CA PRO A 161 16.06 6.56 -9.30
C PRO A 161 15.68 5.07 -9.38
N VAL A 162 14.54 4.71 -8.81
CA VAL A 162 14.01 3.33 -8.77
C VAL A 162 12.79 3.22 -9.65
N GLU A 163 12.87 2.43 -10.71
CA GLU A 163 11.71 2.08 -11.52
C GLU A 163 10.82 1.07 -10.78
N THR A 164 9.53 1.34 -10.74
CA THR A 164 8.53 0.54 -10.02
C THR A 164 7.57 -0.15 -10.98
N ALA A 165 6.99 -1.26 -10.53
CA ALA A 165 6.03 -1.98 -11.34
C ALA A 165 4.71 -1.22 -11.44
N THR A 166 4.17 -1.18 -12.65
CA THR A 166 2.84 -0.65 -12.92
C THR A 166 1.98 -1.76 -13.50
N ALA A 167 0.67 -1.72 -13.24
CA ALA A 167 -0.26 -2.66 -13.87
C ALA A 167 -0.43 -2.36 -15.37
N ARG A 168 0.05 -1.23 -15.86
CA ARG A 168 -0.19 -0.75 -17.22
C ARG A 168 1.12 -0.64 -17.99
N ALA A 169 1.24 -1.37 -19.10
CA ALA A 169 2.44 -1.34 -19.94
C ALA A 169 2.76 0.05 -20.52
N ASP A 170 1.76 0.93 -20.68
CA ASP A 170 1.94 2.29 -21.19
C ASP A 170 2.36 3.32 -20.12
N VAL A 171 2.53 2.88 -18.86
CA VAL A 171 2.87 3.72 -17.71
C VAL A 171 4.20 3.30 -17.14
N GLN A 172 5.14 4.23 -17.09
CA GLN A 172 6.39 4.09 -16.34
C GLN A 172 6.32 4.94 -15.07
N ARG A 173 6.76 4.40 -13.95
CA ARG A 173 6.77 5.11 -12.67
C ARG A 173 8.13 5.01 -12.00
N ILE A 174 8.73 6.16 -11.69
CA ILE A 174 10.10 6.27 -11.18
C ILE A 174 10.07 7.00 -9.84
N TYR A 175 10.70 6.40 -8.82
CA TYR A 175 10.81 6.97 -7.49
C TYR A 175 12.22 7.50 -7.24
N THR A 176 12.31 8.71 -6.69
CA THR A 176 13.57 9.34 -6.26
C THR A 176 13.44 9.81 -4.83
N TYR A 177 14.50 9.66 -4.04
CA TYR A 177 14.47 9.95 -2.60
C TYR A 177 15.65 10.82 -2.21
N HIS A 178 15.41 11.90 -1.48
CA HIS A 178 16.48 12.77 -1.00
C HIS A 178 16.07 13.50 0.28
N PHE A 179 17.06 13.91 1.07
CA PHE A 179 16.81 14.84 2.17
C PHE A 179 16.61 16.25 1.63
N PRO A 180 15.67 17.04 2.20
CA PRO A 180 15.63 18.48 1.95
C PRO A 180 16.89 19.15 2.52
N SER A 181 17.27 20.29 1.97
CA SER A 181 18.52 20.99 2.33
C SER A 181 18.55 21.53 3.76
N ASN A 182 17.40 21.70 4.39
CA ASN A 182 17.22 22.33 5.69
C ASN A 182 16.70 21.38 6.79
N SER A 183 16.52 20.08 6.52
CA SER A 183 16.01 19.13 7.51
C SER A 183 16.53 17.71 7.27
N SER A 184 16.93 17.05 8.36
CA SER A 184 17.19 15.60 8.39
C SER A 184 16.01 14.82 8.96
N SER A 185 14.90 15.49 9.27
CA SER A 185 13.72 14.84 9.85
C SER A 185 12.83 14.18 8.81
N TYR A 186 12.92 14.62 7.55
CA TYR A 186 12.11 14.10 6.46
C TYR A 186 12.98 13.63 5.29
N VAL A 187 12.51 12.61 4.61
CA VAL A 187 12.96 12.27 3.26
C VAL A 187 11.85 12.66 2.28
N ILE A 188 12.20 13.47 1.29
CA ILE A 188 11.33 13.74 0.14
C ILE A 188 11.38 12.51 -0.75
N TRP A 189 10.19 11.98 -1.06
CA TRP A 189 9.97 10.96 -2.06
C TRP A 189 9.26 11.61 -3.26
N GLU A 190 9.94 11.70 -4.39
CA GLU A 190 9.38 12.20 -5.64
C GLU A 190 8.98 11.04 -6.55
N VAL A 191 7.81 11.16 -7.16
CA VAL A 191 7.27 10.20 -8.12
C VAL A 191 7.14 10.88 -9.46
N GLU A 192 7.87 10.37 -10.46
CA GLU A 192 7.62 10.69 -11.86
C GLU A 192 6.78 9.58 -12.50
N GLU A 193 5.56 9.92 -12.93
CA GLU A 193 4.73 9.05 -13.76
C GLU A 193 4.78 9.51 -15.21
N ARG A 194 5.29 8.65 -16.10
CA ARG A 194 5.36 8.89 -17.54
C ARG A 194 4.32 8.07 -18.27
N ARG A 195 3.50 8.73 -19.08
CA ARG A 195 2.46 8.09 -19.91
C ARG A 195 2.25 8.84 -21.21
N GLY A 196 2.35 8.13 -22.34
CA GLY A 196 2.07 8.72 -23.66
C GLY A 196 2.90 9.98 -23.98
N GLY A 197 4.16 10.02 -23.53
CA GLY A 197 5.06 11.16 -23.73
C GLY A 197 4.85 12.34 -22.77
N LYS A 198 3.96 12.24 -21.78
CA LYS A 198 3.76 13.24 -20.72
C LYS A 198 4.32 12.71 -19.39
N SER A 199 4.89 13.60 -18.57
CA SER A 199 5.28 13.31 -17.20
C SER A 199 4.36 14.05 -16.22
N LYS A 200 3.91 13.38 -15.17
CA LYS A 200 3.31 13.97 -13.95
C LYS A 200 4.29 13.76 -12.80
N TRP A 201 4.51 14.80 -12.00
CA TRP A 201 5.29 14.72 -10.78
C TRP A 201 4.38 14.84 -9.57
N THR A 202 4.60 14.01 -8.57
CA THR A 202 4.04 14.16 -7.22
C THR A 202 5.14 14.03 -6.18
N ARG A 203 4.94 14.62 -5.01
CA ARG A 203 5.87 14.53 -3.89
C ARG A 203 5.17 13.95 -2.67
N SER A 204 5.96 13.32 -1.83
CA SER A 204 5.52 12.72 -0.57
C SER A 204 6.62 12.90 0.45
N LEU A 205 6.26 12.99 1.73
CA LEU A 205 7.20 13.25 2.82
C LEU A 205 7.20 12.11 3.80
N VAL A 206 8.36 11.47 3.94
CA VAL A 206 8.57 10.38 4.90
C VAL A 206 9.22 10.94 6.16
N HIS A 207 8.54 10.87 7.31
CA HIS A 207 9.10 11.33 8.59
C HIS A 207 10.04 10.28 9.19
N VAL A 208 11.34 10.54 9.17
CA VAL A 208 12.38 9.57 9.57
C VAL A 208 13.04 9.88 10.92
N SER A 209 12.74 11.03 11.55
CA SER A 209 13.39 11.43 12.81
C SER A 209 12.96 10.63 14.04
N ARG A 210 11.94 9.77 13.93
CA ARG A 210 11.54 8.85 15.01
C ARG A 210 10.61 7.72 14.52
N PRO A 211 10.41 6.68 15.35
CA PRO A 211 9.41 5.64 15.10
C PRO A 211 7.99 6.20 15.02
N TYR A 212 7.23 5.73 14.04
CA TYR A 212 5.79 5.91 13.95
C TYR A 212 5.07 4.73 14.64
N LEU A 213 4.39 5.02 15.75
CA LEU A 213 3.78 4.00 16.62
C LEU A 213 2.27 3.85 16.44
N SER A 214 1.64 4.70 15.62
CA SER A 214 0.19 4.74 15.42
C SER A 214 -0.24 4.22 14.04
N GLY A 215 0.58 3.36 13.42
CA GLY A 215 0.30 2.81 12.08
C GLY A 215 -1.07 2.13 12.00
N VAL A 216 -1.46 1.37 13.01
CA VAL A 216 -2.79 0.72 13.04
C VAL A 216 -3.90 1.74 13.23
N ASP A 217 -3.79 2.58 14.26
CA ASP A 217 -4.86 3.51 14.64
C ASP A 217 -5.13 4.62 13.64
N VAL A 218 -4.14 4.98 12.82
CA VAL A 218 -4.25 6.08 11.86
C VAL A 218 -4.23 5.54 10.44
N THR A 219 -3.15 4.87 10.01
CA THR A 219 -2.96 4.49 8.60
C THR A 219 -3.82 3.29 8.20
N GLU A 220 -3.80 2.19 8.96
CA GLU A 220 -4.65 1.02 8.68
C GLU A 220 -6.13 1.40 8.81
N ARG A 221 -6.48 2.18 9.83
CA ARG A 221 -7.82 2.72 10.03
C ARG A 221 -8.28 3.56 8.84
N ARG A 222 -7.49 4.54 8.39
CA ARG A 222 -7.79 5.38 7.21
C ARG A 222 -8.03 4.53 5.96
N ASN A 223 -7.32 3.41 5.83
CA ASN A 223 -7.50 2.46 4.73
C ASN A 223 -8.90 1.86 4.64
N LEU A 224 -9.58 1.67 5.77
CA LEU A 224 -10.95 1.13 5.81
C LEU A 224 -11.93 2.04 5.05
N ALA A 225 -11.77 3.36 5.18
CA ALA A 225 -12.62 4.35 4.54
C ALA A 225 -12.25 4.68 3.08
N TYR A 226 -11.00 4.46 2.64
CA TYR A 226 -10.61 4.77 1.26
C TYR A 226 -11.49 4.08 0.23
N THR A 227 -11.92 4.81 -0.80
CA THR A 227 -12.84 4.27 -1.81
C THR A 227 -12.16 3.39 -2.87
N PHE A 228 -10.84 3.49 -3.01
CA PHE A 228 -10.04 2.66 -3.91
C PHE A 228 -9.58 1.38 -3.18
N LYS A 229 -10.03 0.22 -3.65
CA LYS A 229 -9.70 -1.08 -3.04
C LYS A 229 -8.94 -1.96 -4.02
N THR A 230 -7.97 -2.71 -3.51
CA THR A 230 -7.06 -3.52 -4.32
C THR A 230 -6.67 -4.81 -3.62
N LEU A 231 -6.68 -5.90 -4.37
CA LEU A 231 -6.06 -7.18 -4.01
C LEU A 231 -5.03 -7.50 -5.10
N LEU A 232 -3.75 -7.63 -4.74
CA LEU A 232 -2.72 -7.98 -5.72
C LEU A 232 -1.57 -8.81 -5.16
N GLY A 233 -1.04 -9.66 -6.04
CA GLY A 233 0.16 -10.47 -5.83
C GLY A 233 1.32 -10.01 -6.70
N ARG A 234 2.55 -10.23 -6.22
CA ARG A 234 3.79 -9.79 -6.86
C ARG A 234 4.80 -10.92 -6.90
N ASP A 235 5.78 -10.81 -7.80
CA ASP A 235 6.97 -11.64 -7.78
C ASP A 235 8.07 -11.05 -6.86
N ALA A 236 9.17 -11.79 -6.72
CA ALA A 236 10.31 -11.38 -5.91
C ALA A 236 11.05 -10.15 -6.46
N ALA A 237 10.77 -9.72 -7.70
CA ALA A 237 11.28 -8.48 -8.27
C ALA A 237 10.30 -7.31 -8.11
N GLY A 238 9.23 -7.49 -7.31
CA GLY A 238 8.18 -6.48 -7.11
C GLY A 238 7.27 -6.30 -8.32
N LYS A 239 7.38 -7.14 -9.36
CA LYS A 239 6.51 -7.05 -10.53
C LYS A 239 5.17 -7.70 -10.26
N PHE A 240 4.10 -7.09 -10.76
CA PHE A 240 2.75 -7.61 -10.59
C PHE A 240 2.57 -8.93 -11.35
N ASN A 241 1.96 -9.90 -10.68
CA ASN A 241 1.61 -11.19 -11.27
C ASN A 241 0.15 -11.21 -11.69
N ALA A 242 -0.73 -10.94 -10.72
CA ALA A 242 -2.16 -10.84 -10.90
C ALA A 242 -2.78 -10.05 -9.75
N GLY A 243 -3.94 -9.46 -10.01
CA GLY A 243 -4.72 -8.78 -9.00
C GLY A 243 -5.97 -8.17 -9.61
N PHE A 244 -6.72 -7.47 -8.78
CA PHE A 244 -7.79 -6.60 -9.23
C PHE A 244 -7.92 -5.38 -8.34
N TYR A 245 -8.56 -4.36 -8.90
CA TYR A 245 -8.94 -3.17 -8.16
C TYR A 245 -10.31 -2.67 -8.59
N PHE A 246 -10.93 -1.88 -7.72
CA PHE A 246 -12.17 -1.16 -8.00
C PHE A 246 -12.25 0.13 -7.18
N VAL A 247 -13.21 0.97 -7.56
CA VAL A 247 -13.47 2.26 -6.91
C VAL A 247 -14.92 2.31 -6.50
N ILE A 248 -15.15 2.62 -5.23
CA ILE A 248 -16.47 2.93 -4.70
C ILE A 248 -16.77 4.42 -4.96
N LYS A 249 -17.92 4.66 -5.55
CA LYS A 249 -18.44 5.97 -5.98
C LYS A 249 -19.88 6.16 -5.49
N PRO A 250 -20.40 7.40 -5.41
CA PRO A 250 -21.80 7.65 -5.03
C PRO A 250 -22.85 6.84 -5.81
N SER A 251 -22.60 6.57 -7.10
CA SER A 251 -23.50 5.78 -7.95
C SER A 251 -23.18 4.27 -7.95
N SER A 252 -22.39 3.78 -7.00
CA SER A 252 -21.98 2.38 -6.95
C SER A 252 -23.15 1.47 -6.66
N SER A 253 -23.14 0.35 -7.36
CA SER A 253 -24.06 -0.76 -7.27
C SER A 253 -23.37 -1.95 -7.93
N PRO A 254 -23.87 -3.19 -7.79
CA PRO A 254 -23.30 -4.32 -8.51
C PRO A 254 -23.18 -4.07 -10.01
N SER A 255 -24.20 -3.46 -10.63
CA SER A 255 -24.25 -3.22 -12.08
C SER A 255 -23.33 -2.08 -12.54
N SER A 256 -23.15 -1.04 -11.73
CA SER A 256 -22.35 0.15 -12.10
C SER A 256 -20.88 0.04 -11.68
N THR A 257 -20.56 -0.77 -10.68
CA THR A 257 -19.19 -0.98 -10.22
C THR A 257 -18.51 -2.07 -11.03
N ALA A 258 -17.39 -1.70 -11.64
CA ALA A 258 -16.59 -2.61 -12.44
C ALA A 258 -15.28 -2.96 -11.73
N ILE A 259 -15.00 -4.26 -11.68
CA ILE A 259 -13.73 -4.83 -11.23
C ILE A 259 -12.78 -4.83 -12.43
N SER A 260 -11.60 -4.26 -12.24
CA SER A 260 -10.53 -4.28 -13.23
C SER A 260 -9.51 -5.33 -12.80
N PHE A 261 -9.56 -6.50 -13.41
CA PHE A 261 -8.55 -7.54 -13.23
C PHE A 261 -7.33 -7.24 -14.09
N PHE A 262 -6.16 -7.59 -13.57
CA PHE A 262 -4.94 -7.65 -14.34
C PHE A 262 -4.23 -8.97 -14.07
N ARG A 263 -3.65 -9.57 -15.10
CA ARG A 263 -2.86 -10.81 -14.99
C ARG A 263 -1.76 -10.86 -16.03
N LYS A 264 -0.65 -11.51 -15.67
CA LYS A 264 0.44 -11.75 -16.59
C LYS A 264 0.14 -12.98 -17.47
N VAL A 265 0.12 -12.80 -18.79
CA VAL A 265 -0.06 -13.86 -19.79
C VAL A 265 1.09 -13.78 -20.77
N ASN A 266 1.89 -14.85 -20.91
CA ASN A 266 3.06 -14.90 -21.77
C ASN A 266 4.06 -13.73 -21.56
N GLY A 267 4.18 -13.26 -20.32
CA GLY A 267 5.08 -12.15 -19.97
C GLY A 267 4.45 -10.76 -20.03
N GLU A 268 3.29 -10.61 -20.67
CA GLU A 268 2.59 -9.33 -20.84
C GLU A 268 1.44 -9.19 -19.84
N MET A 269 1.17 -7.96 -19.41
CA MET A 269 0.05 -7.67 -18.51
C MET A 269 -1.24 -7.49 -19.30
N LYS A 270 -2.19 -8.42 -19.13
CA LYS A 270 -3.54 -8.35 -19.70
C LYS A 270 -4.54 -7.81 -18.68
N HIS A 271 -5.56 -7.12 -19.18
CA HIS A 271 -6.62 -6.53 -18.36
C HIS A 271 -7.98 -7.05 -18.77
N VAL A 272 -8.81 -7.38 -17.80
CA VAL A 272 -10.20 -7.82 -18.01
C VAL A 272 -11.08 -6.99 -17.08
N LYS A 273 -12.15 -6.41 -17.62
CA LYS A 273 -13.05 -5.57 -16.83
C LYS A 273 -14.44 -6.19 -16.81
N LYS A 274 -14.98 -6.40 -15.61
CA LYS A 274 -16.32 -6.98 -15.44
C LYS A 274 -17.11 -6.27 -14.36
N SER A 275 -18.41 -6.10 -14.57
CA SER A 275 -19.33 -5.60 -13.55
C SER A 275 -19.46 -6.60 -12.39
N LEU A 276 -19.62 -6.12 -11.16
CA LEU A 276 -19.87 -6.99 -10.01
C LEU A 276 -21.18 -7.78 -10.12
N ALA A 277 -22.19 -7.26 -10.82
CA ALA A 277 -23.45 -7.96 -11.07
C ALA A 277 -23.24 -9.31 -11.79
N TYR A 278 -22.16 -9.47 -12.56
CA TYR A 278 -21.80 -10.74 -13.19
C TYR A 278 -21.66 -11.87 -12.17
N PHE A 279 -21.05 -11.61 -11.02
CA PHE A 279 -20.77 -12.64 -10.02
C PHE A 279 -22.03 -13.07 -9.27
N LEU A 280 -23.05 -12.20 -9.17
CA LEU A 280 -24.36 -12.55 -8.62
C LEU A 280 -25.22 -13.36 -9.60
N GLN A 281 -25.17 -13.01 -10.89
CA GLN A 281 -26.04 -13.63 -11.91
C GLN A 281 -25.59 -15.03 -12.35
N ASN A 282 -24.32 -15.37 -12.09
CA ASN A 282 -23.67 -16.59 -12.55
C ASN A 282 -23.16 -17.45 -11.37
N GLU A 283 -23.79 -17.34 -10.21
CA GLU A 283 -23.49 -18.21 -9.07
C GLU A 283 -23.86 -19.69 -9.38
N GLU A 284 -24.89 -19.91 -10.21
CA GLU A 284 -25.46 -21.24 -10.51
C GLU A 284 -25.51 -21.62 -12.00
N LYS A 285 -24.90 -20.83 -12.91
CA LYS A 285 -25.04 -21.02 -14.37
C LYS A 285 -23.88 -21.80 -15.02
N GLU A 286 -24.21 -22.57 -16.05
CA GLU A 286 -23.27 -23.36 -16.87
C GLU A 286 -22.45 -22.54 -17.88
N GLU A 287 -22.96 -21.40 -18.35
CA GLU A 287 -22.28 -20.57 -19.35
C GLU A 287 -21.52 -19.43 -18.67
N ILE A 288 -20.21 -19.62 -18.55
CA ILE A 288 -19.32 -18.76 -17.79
C ILE A 288 -18.38 -18.02 -18.74
N ASP A 289 -18.08 -16.75 -18.46
CA ASP A 289 -17.11 -15.98 -19.24
C ASP A 289 -15.69 -16.51 -18.94
N GLU A 290 -15.17 -17.33 -19.86
CA GLU A 290 -13.87 -18.00 -19.71
C GLU A 290 -12.73 -17.02 -19.39
N GLU A 291 -12.73 -15.83 -20.01
CA GLU A 291 -11.68 -14.84 -19.79
C GLU A 291 -11.72 -14.28 -18.35
N VAL A 292 -12.93 -14.09 -17.79
CA VAL A 292 -13.11 -13.65 -16.41
C VAL A 292 -12.71 -14.74 -15.43
N GLU A 293 -13.09 -16.00 -15.65
CA GLU A 293 -12.71 -17.09 -14.75
C GLU A 293 -11.22 -17.38 -14.76
N GLU A 294 -10.58 -17.28 -15.93
CA GLU A 294 -9.12 -17.36 -16.01
C GLU A 294 -8.46 -16.20 -15.24
N ALA A 295 -9.05 -15.01 -15.26
CA ALA A 295 -8.55 -13.88 -14.48
C ALA A 295 -8.73 -14.10 -12.97
N VAL A 296 -9.89 -14.59 -12.53
CA VAL A 296 -10.17 -14.95 -11.12
C VAL A 296 -9.16 -16.00 -10.64
N LEU A 297 -8.98 -17.08 -11.40
CA LEU A 297 -8.04 -18.15 -11.07
C LEU A 297 -6.58 -17.65 -11.04
N ALA A 298 -6.22 -16.75 -11.95
CA ALA A 298 -4.90 -16.12 -11.94
C ALA A 298 -4.68 -15.28 -10.67
N VAL A 299 -5.70 -14.56 -10.20
CA VAL A 299 -5.62 -13.83 -8.93
C VAL A 299 -5.47 -14.80 -7.76
N GLU A 300 -6.29 -15.84 -7.67
CA GLU A 300 -6.21 -16.85 -6.59
C GLU A 300 -4.81 -17.44 -6.47
N ASN A 301 -4.24 -17.90 -7.59
CA ASN A 301 -2.88 -18.42 -7.63
C ASN A 301 -1.84 -17.34 -7.31
N GLY A 302 -2.02 -16.13 -7.83
CA GLY A 302 -1.08 -15.02 -7.68
C GLY A 302 -1.00 -14.45 -6.27
N VAL A 303 -2.08 -14.53 -5.50
CA VAL A 303 -2.15 -14.08 -4.09
C VAL A 303 -2.10 -15.23 -3.08
N GLY A 304 -2.01 -16.48 -3.55
CA GLY A 304 -1.94 -17.66 -2.68
C GLY A 304 -3.25 -18.00 -1.95
N ARG A 305 -4.40 -17.70 -2.56
CA ARG A 305 -5.74 -18.04 -2.03
C ARG A 305 -6.22 -19.39 -2.53
N ALA A 306 -7.15 -20.02 -1.81
CA ALA A 306 -7.75 -21.27 -2.24
C ALA A 306 -8.69 -21.03 -3.44
N ARG A 307 -8.90 -22.08 -4.23
CA ARG A 307 -9.77 -22.01 -5.40
C ARG A 307 -11.21 -21.71 -4.97
N GLY A 308 -11.79 -20.65 -5.54
CA GLY A 308 -13.13 -20.16 -5.23
C GLY A 308 -13.17 -19.01 -4.23
N ASP A 309 -12.09 -18.76 -3.47
CA ASP A 309 -12.05 -17.70 -2.45
C ASP A 309 -12.22 -16.31 -3.06
N VAL A 310 -11.59 -16.04 -4.21
CA VAL A 310 -11.70 -14.73 -4.87
C VAL A 310 -13.11 -14.57 -5.43
N ARG A 311 -13.71 -15.62 -6.00
CA ARG A 311 -15.10 -15.57 -6.45
C ARG A 311 -16.05 -15.26 -5.29
N SER A 312 -15.91 -15.97 -4.17
CA SER A 312 -16.70 -15.73 -2.95
C SER A 312 -16.53 -14.30 -2.42
N THR A 313 -15.29 -13.78 -2.45
CA THR A 313 -14.99 -12.38 -2.09
C THR A 313 -15.77 -11.40 -2.98
N LEU A 314 -15.80 -11.65 -4.30
CA LEU A 314 -16.50 -10.79 -5.27
C LEU A 314 -18.02 -10.85 -5.14
N ILE A 315 -18.58 -12.02 -4.81
CA ILE A 315 -20.01 -12.17 -4.49
C ILE A 315 -20.36 -11.40 -3.22
N THR A 316 -19.56 -11.55 -2.17
CA THR A 316 -19.73 -10.84 -0.89
C THR A 316 -19.67 -9.33 -1.09
N LEU A 317 -18.69 -8.86 -1.86
CA LEU A 317 -18.58 -7.46 -2.25
C LEU A 317 -19.80 -6.99 -3.04
N ALA A 318 -20.27 -7.76 -4.03
CA ALA A 318 -21.44 -7.40 -4.80
C ALA A 318 -22.70 -7.29 -3.91
N ASN A 319 -22.89 -8.19 -2.95
CA ASN A 319 -23.97 -8.11 -1.98
C ASN A 319 -23.84 -6.87 -1.08
N LEU A 320 -22.64 -6.56 -0.60
CA LEU A 320 -22.39 -5.36 0.18
C LEU A 320 -22.75 -4.09 -0.58
N LEU A 321 -22.43 -4.01 -1.88
CA LEU A 321 -22.76 -2.83 -2.71
C LEU A 321 -24.26 -2.67 -3.02
N GLN A 322 -25.12 -3.62 -2.62
CA GLN A 322 -26.58 -3.42 -2.68
C GLN A 322 -27.08 -2.57 -1.51
N ASP A 323 -26.32 -2.49 -0.43
CA ASP A 323 -26.65 -1.72 0.77
C ASP A 323 -26.33 -0.23 0.55
N LYS A 324 -27.33 0.50 0.05
CA LYS A 324 -27.20 1.93 -0.23
C LYS A 324 -26.96 2.77 1.03
N GLY A 325 -27.43 2.33 2.19
CA GLY A 325 -27.23 3.04 3.45
C GLY A 325 -25.76 2.99 3.84
N PHE A 326 -25.19 1.79 3.91
CA PHE A 326 -23.77 1.60 4.20
C PHE A 326 -22.87 2.36 3.21
N LEU A 327 -23.19 2.36 1.91
CA LEU A 327 -22.39 3.09 0.92
C LEU A 327 -22.44 4.60 1.10
N ALA A 328 -23.60 5.16 1.45
CA ALA A 328 -23.72 6.58 1.74
C ALA A 328 -22.87 6.95 2.96
N ASP A 329 -23.00 6.20 4.05
CA ASP A 329 -22.23 6.40 5.29
C ASP A 329 -20.72 6.28 5.05
N LEU A 330 -20.28 5.30 4.25
CA LEU A 330 -18.87 5.10 3.91
C LEU A 330 -18.30 6.27 3.12
N LEU A 331 -19.05 6.77 2.14
CA LEU A 331 -18.62 7.90 1.31
C LEU A 331 -18.61 9.21 2.11
N GLU A 332 -19.58 9.41 2.99
CA GLU A 332 -19.60 10.53 3.93
C GLU A 332 -18.40 10.46 4.88
N LEU A 333 -18.12 9.28 5.45
CA LEU A 333 -16.95 9.05 6.30
C LEU A 333 -15.64 9.36 5.56
N ASN A 334 -15.49 8.85 4.33
CA ASN A 334 -14.29 9.14 3.53
C ASN A 334 -14.14 10.64 3.26
N GLY A 335 -15.23 11.32 2.86
CA GLY A 335 -15.21 12.76 2.63
C GLY A 335 -14.88 13.58 3.88
N ALA A 336 -15.42 13.19 5.05
CA ALA A 336 -15.11 13.83 6.31
C ALA A 336 -13.63 13.65 6.73
N LEU A 337 -13.03 12.50 6.40
CA LEU A 337 -11.61 12.25 6.67
C LEU A 337 -10.69 13.00 5.70
N GLU A 338 -11.14 13.27 4.47
CA GLU A 338 -10.42 14.12 3.51
C GLU A 338 -10.46 15.60 3.96
N THR A 339 -11.61 16.11 4.41
CA THR A 339 -11.75 17.50 4.84
C THR A 339 -11.12 17.80 6.20
N LEU A 340 -11.00 16.81 7.10
CA LEU A 340 -10.26 16.96 8.36
C LEU A 340 -8.75 17.20 8.16
N GLY A 341 -8.23 17.05 6.95
CA GLY A 341 -6.87 17.44 6.60
C GLY A 341 -6.76 18.55 5.56
N GLU A 342 -7.87 19.19 5.13
CA GLU A 342 -7.77 20.51 4.50
C GLU A 342 -7.47 21.56 5.59
N PRO A 343 -6.43 22.40 5.45
CA PRO A 343 -5.97 23.32 6.50
C PRO A 343 -6.99 24.37 6.96
#